data_AF-A0A6J1R0I9-F1
#
_entry.id   AF-A0A6J1R0I9-F1
#
_cell.length_a   1.000
_cell.length_b   1.000
_cell.length_c   1.000
_cell.angle_alpha   90.00
_cell.angle_beta   90.00
_cell.angle_gamma   90.00
#
_symmetry.space_group_name_H-M   'P 1'
#
loop_
_entity.id
_entity.type
_entity.pdbx_description
1 polymer ?
#
loop_
_entity_poly.entity_id
_entity_poly.type
_entity_poly.pdbx_seq_one_letter_code
_entity_poly.pdbx_strand_id
1 'polypeptide(L)'
;MSRFLLLFPQIVILFLSARASSEVKKPTCQDDNVYKVCHYRGVLIEVTQSRFPWVVNRLVIDWGLGLSEIRENAFKNVTVLYLDLSFNRISVLKRESFRGLPNLESLSLDGNVVPLSGYLFADLRHLTRLSLNSNRINSIPKDSFAGLSSLKYLDLQRNKIEAIEAESFSNLNPGLLELNFKQNKIFRVAPDSFAGLTGLHYLYLDDNRLEDLPSGAFRGLNELNDLYLSDNWITSVSRSLLRDLVGLKRLYLQQNEISALEPDTFRDLSQLEELDLSGNKLSHIVVGTFAGLSNLEDIRLSDNGIHTVDNGTFADLVRLRYLYFRCNNFTEIYTEVSGFPNVIVYS
;
A
#
# COMPACT_ATOMS: atom_id res chain seq x y z
N MET A 1 -49.21 -72.23 -30.64
CA MET A 1 -50.07 -71.08 -31.02
C MET A 1 -49.87 -69.98 -30.00
N SER A 2 -49.12 -68.93 -30.34
CA SER A 2 -49.45 -67.53 -30.06
C SER A 2 -48.29 -66.68 -30.58
N ARG A 3 -48.56 -65.87 -31.59
CA ARG A 3 -47.63 -64.92 -32.21
C ARG A 3 -47.71 -63.63 -31.39
N PHE A 4 -46.56 -63.10 -30.97
CA PHE A 4 -46.45 -61.68 -30.64
C PHE A 4 -45.63 -60.99 -31.74
N LEU A 5 -46.29 -60.10 -32.47
CA LEU A 5 -45.68 -59.13 -33.37
C LEU A 5 -44.98 -58.06 -32.51
N LEU A 6 -43.69 -57.88 -32.70
CA LEU A 6 -42.97 -56.69 -32.25
C LEU A 6 -42.61 -55.87 -33.49
N LEU A 7 -43.30 -54.73 -33.64
CA LEU A 7 -42.99 -53.67 -34.58
C LEU A 7 -41.73 -52.95 -34.12
N PHE A 8 -40.66 -52.98 -34.92
CA PHE A 8 -39.50 -52.09 -34.74
C PHE A 8 -39.78 -50.75 -35.43
N PRO A 9 -39.58 -49.59 -34.77
CA PRO A 9 -39.51 -48.32 -35.48
C PRO A 9 -38.12 -48.17 -36.10
N GLN A 10 -38.08 -47.89 -37.41
CA GLN A 10 -36.84 -47.48 -38.10
C GLN A 10 -36.39 -46.13 -37.57
N ILE A 11 -35.30 -46.10 -36.80
CA ILE A 11 -34.60 -44.86 -36.45
C ILE A 11 -33.68 -44.53 -37.63
N VAL A 12 -34.08 -43.54 -38.43
CA VAL A 12 -33.21 -42.91 -39.42
C VAL A 12 -32.25 -42.00 -38.67
N ILE A 13 -31.00 -42.46 -38.47
CA ILE A 13 -29.92 -41.62 -37.94
C ILE A 13 -29.44 -40.72 -39.08
N LEU A 14 -29.98 -39.49 -39.12
CA LEU A 14 -29.43 -38.40 -39.92
C LEU A 14 -28.08 -37.99 -39.32
N PHE A 15 -26.98 -38.39 -39.95
CA PHE A 15 -25.67 -37.79 -39.71
C PHE A 15 -25.68 -36.35 -40.24
N LEU A 16 -26.07 -35.39 -39.39
CA LEU A 16 -25.74 -33.99 -39.60
C LEU A 16 -24.23 -33.84 -39.37
N SER A 17 -23.44 -33.91 -40.45
CA SER A 17 -22.07 -33.43 -40.41
C SER A 17 -22.11 -31.92 -40.24
N ALA A 18 -22.09 -31.46 -38.99
CA ALA A 18 -21.78 -30.08 -38.70
C ALA A 18 -20.32 -29.87 -39.13
N ARG A 19 -20.12 -29.33 -40.33
CA ARG A 19 -18.87 -28.63 -40.67
C ARG A 19 -18.80 -27.46 -39.71
N ALA A 20 -18.10 -27.67 -38.59
CA ALA A 20 -17.58 -26.56 -37.80
C ALA A 20 -16.68 -25.76 -38.74
N SER A 21 -17.21 -24.68 -39.29
CA SER A 21 -16.41 -23.66 -39.94
C SER A 21 -15.41 -23.19 -38.89
N SER A 22 -14.14 -23.59 -39.02
CA SER A 22 -13.04 -22.99 -38.27
C SER A 22 -12.82 -21.59 -38.85
N GLU A 23 -13.75 -20.68 -38.59
CA GLU A 23 -13.48 -19.26 -38.77
C GLU A 23 -12.25 -18.95 -37.92
N VAL A 24 -11.18 -18.55 -38.59
CA VAL A 24 -9.96 -18.09 -37.95
C VAL A 24 -10.35 -16.93 -37.05
N LYS A 25 -10.41 -17.18 -35.74
CA LYS A 25 -10.73 -16.22 -34.70
C LYS A 25 -9.68 -15.10 -34.75
N LYS A 26 -10.00 -13.99 -35.43
CA LYS A 26 -9.06 -12.87 -35.58
C LYS A 26 -9.03 -12.05 -34.28
N PRO A 27 -7.85 -11.78 -33.70
CA PRO A 27 -7.72 -10.84 -32.60
C PRO A 27 -8.09 -9.42 -33.07
N THR A 28 -8.66 -8.63 -32.17
CA THR A 28 -8.83 -7.18 -32.37
C THR A 28 -7.50 -6.53 -32.03
N CYS A 29 -6.99 -5.67 -32.92
CA CYS A 29 -5.73 -4.97 -32.70
C CYS A 29 -5.94 -3.46 -32.77
N GLN A 30 -5.30 -2.75 -31.84
CA GLN A 30 -5.23 -1.29 -31.82
C GLN A 30 -3.78 -0.86 -31.98
N ASP A 31 -3.55 0.23 -32.72
CA ASP A 31 -2.21 0.70 -33.11
C ASP A 31 -2.09 2.20 -32.81
N ASP A 32 -0.97 2.63 -32.22
CA ASP A 32 -0.66 4.04 -31.92
C ASP A 32 0.62 4.57 -32.59
N ASN A 33 1.03 3.98 -33.72
CA ASN A 33 2.27 4.20 -34.48
C ASN A 33 3.54 3.63 -33.84
N VAL A 34 3.56 3.39 -32.53
CA VAL A 34 4.69 2.79 -31.82
C VAL A 34 4.39 1.34 -31.47
N TYR A 35 3.22 1.11 -30.89
CA TYR A 35 2.78 -0.18 -30.43
C TYR A 35 1.51 -0.61 -31.14
N LYS A 36 1.47 -1.89 -31.49
CA LYS A 36 0.24 -2.56 -31.89
C LYS A 36 -0.11 -3.58 -30.82
N VAL A 37 -1.25 -3.39 -30.18
CA VAL A 37 -1.78 -4.17 -29.07
C VAL A 37 -2.94 -5.03 -29.60
N CYS A 38 -2.76 -6.34 -29.58
CA CYS A 38 -3.75 -7.30 -30.05
C CYS A 38 -4.35 -8.10 -28.90
N HIS A 39 -5.67 -8.15 -28.82
CA HIS A 39 -6.41 -8.90 -27.81
C HIS A 39 -7.53 -9.74 -28.43
N TYR A 40 -7.94 -10.79 -27.73
CA TYR A 40 -9.08 -11.62 -28.14
C TYR A 40 -9.91 -11.96 -26.91
N ARG A 41 -11.18 -11.52 -26.91
CA ARG A 41 -12.13 -11.74 -25.80
C ARG A 41 -11.56 -11.38 -24.42
N GLY A 42 -10.86 -10.25 -24.33
CA GLY A 42 -10.23 -9.76 -23.09
C GLY A 42 -8.85 -10.35 -22.79
N VAL A 43 -8.37 -11.34 -23.53
CA VAL A 43 -7.00 -11.85 -23.36
C VAL A 43 -6.04 -11.02 -24.20
N LEU A 44 -5.03 -10.40 -23.59
CA LEU A 44 -3.94 -9.77 -24.32
C LEU A 44 -3.10 -10.86 -24.99
N ILE A 45 -3.11 -10.88 -26.32
CA ILE A 45 -2.46 -11.93 -27.11
C ILE A 45 -1.03 -11.55 -27.45
N GLU A 46 -0.83 -10.33 -27.94
CA GLU A 46 0.46 -9.88 -28.44
C GLU A 46 0.54 -8.35 -28.43
N VAL A 47 1.72 -7.85 -28.08
CA VAL A 47 2.12 -6.46 -28.29
C VAL A 47 3.34 -6.49 -29.21
N THR A 48 3.25 -5.79 -30.34
CA THR A 48 4.39 -5.61 -31.24
C THR A 48 4.83 -4.16 -31.22
N GLN A 49 6.15 -3.93 -31.18
CA GLN A 49 6.77 -2.62 -31.21
C GLN A 49 7.36 -2.33 -32.60
N SER A 50 7.19 -1.10 -33.09
CA SER A 50 7.79 -0.64 -34.34
C SER A 50 9.33 -0.72 -34.30
N ARG A 51 9.97 -0.95 -35.45
CA ARG A 51 11.44 -1.07 -35.58
C ARG A 51 12.20 0.24 -35.36
N PHE A 52 11.54 1.39 -35.50
CA PHE A 52 12.15 2.71 -35.37
C PHE A 52 11.34 3.60 -34.42
N PRO A 53 11.20 3.24 -33.14
CA PRO A 53 10.56 4.12 -32.18
C PRO A 53 11.54 5.26 -31.90
N TRP A 54 11.18 6.48 -32.30
CA TRP A 54 11.84 7.68 -31.80
C TRP A 54 11.52 7.80 -30.31
N VAL A 55 12.25 7.05 -29.49
CA VAL A 55 12.28 7.06 -28.02
C VAL A 55 10.89 7.17 -27.38
N VAL A 56 10.13 6.07 -27.39
CA VAL A 56 8.94 5.95 -26.54
C VAL A 56 9.10 4.70 -25.68
N ASN A 57 9.62 4.88 -24.47
CA ASN A 57 9.83 3.81 -23.49
C ASN A 57 8.59 3.56 -22.61
N ARG A 58 7.42 4.09 -23.02
CA ARG A 58 6.16 4.01 -22.28
C ARG A 58 5.09 3.37 -23.14
N LEU A 59 4.43 2.34 -22.61
CA LEU A 59 3.28 1.68 -23.21
C LEU A 59 2.09 1.82 -22.27
N VAL A 60 1.00 2.40 -22.77
CA VAL A 60 -0.25 2.59 -22.02
C VAL A 60 -1.36 1.81 -22.70
N ILE A 61 -2.00 0.93 -21.94
CA ILE A 61 -3.10 0.08 -22.36
C ILE A 61 -4.29 0.29 -21.41
N ASP A 62 -4.72 1.54 -21.26
CA ASP A 62 -5.85 1.98 -20.40
C ASP A 62 -7.15 2.27 -21.18
N TRP A 63 -7.15 2.01 -22.50
CA TRP A 63 -8.15 2.45 -23.49
C TRP A 63 -9.52 1.74 -23.37
N GLY A 64 -9.87 1.20 -22.20
CA GLY A 64 -11.12 0.47 -21.99
C GLY A 64 -11.19 -0.86 -22.74
N LEU A 65 -10.03 -1.45 -23.10
CA LEU A 65 -9.96 -2.75 -23.77
C LEU A 65 -10.58 -3.89 -22.95
N GLY A 66 -10.77 -3.66 -21.64
CA GLY A 66 -11.41 -4.62 -20.75
C GLY A 66 -10.60 -5.90 -20.62
N LEU A 67 -9.27 -5.78 -20.64
CA LEU A 67 -8.37 -6.92 -20.56
C LEU A 67 -8.60 -7.67 -19.25
N SER A 68 -8.73 -8.99 -19.32
CA SER A 68 -8.94 -9.87 -18.17
C SER A 68 -7.74 -10.78 -17.89
N GLU A 69 -6.93 -11.06 -18.90
CA GLU A 69 -5.79 -11.96 -18.84
C GLU A 69 -4.65 -11.46 -19.73
N ILE A 70 -3.41 -11.76 -19.34
CA ILE A 70 -2.23 -11.55 -20.17
C ILE A 70 -1.66 -12.92 -20.57
N ARG A 71 -1.67 -13.20 -21.88
CA ARG A 71 -1.07 -14.43 -22.42
C ARG A 71 0.43 -14.44 -22.16
N GLU A 72 0.97 -15.63 -21.93
CA GLU A 72 2.41 -15.83 -21.86
C GLU A 72 3.11 -15.25 -23.09
N ASN A 73 4.23 -14.55 -22.86
CA ASN A 73 5.04 -13.92 -23.91
C ASN A 73 4.27 -12.89 -24.77
N ALA A 74 3.15 -12.33 -24.29
CA ALA A 74 2.45 -11.26 -24.99
C ALA A 74 3.35 -10.04 -25.25
N PHE A 75 4.34 -9.80 -24.39
CA PHE A 75 5.31 -8.71 -24.51
C PHE A 75 6.67 -9.14 -25.07
N LYS A 76 6.73 -10.27 -25.80
CA LYS A 76 7.98 -10.75 -26.36
C LYS A 76 8.61 -9.71 -27.29
N ASN A 77 9.89 -9.41 -27.06
CA ASN A 77 10.67 -8.41 -27.81
C ASN A 77 10.13 -6.97 -27.69
N VAL A 78 9.38 -6.66 -26.64
CA VAL A 78 8.96 -5.29 -26.32
C VAL A 78 9.98 -4.69 -25.36
N THR A 79 10.59 -3.58 -25.74
CA THR A 79 11.53 -2.83 -24.89
C THR A 79 10.83 -1.58 -24.38
N VAL A 80 10.19 -1.69 -23.22
CA VAL A 80 9.57 -0.57 -22.48
C VAL A 80 10.16 -0.48 -21.09
N LEU A 81 10.22 0.74 -20.55
CA LEU A 81 10.58 1.01 -19.16
C LEU A 81 9.33 1.25 -18.31
N TYR A 82 8.24 1.74 -18.91
CA TYR A 82 6.99 2.08 -18.25
C TYR A 82 5.83 1.35 -18.91
N LEU A 83 5.11 0.54 -18.15
CA LEU A 83 3.91 -0.16 -18.60
C LEU A 83 2.72 0.23 -17.72
N ASP A 84 1.68 0.76 -18.34
CA ASP A 84 0.43 1.11 -17.68
C ASP A 84 -0.69 0.23 -18.22
N LEU A 85 -1.23 -0.63 -17.36
CA LEU A 85 -2.35 -1.53 -17.61
C LEU A 85 -3.57 -1.16 -16.75
N SER A 86 -3.61 0.08 -16.26
CA SER A 86 -4.63 0.54 -15.32
C SER A 86 -6.03 0.50 -15.93
N PHE A 87 -7.05 0.41 -15.07
CA PHE A 87 -8.47 0.48 -15.42
C PHE A 87 -8.93 -0.58 -16.45
N ASN A 88 -8.34 -1.77 -16.37
CA ASN A 88 -8.82 -2.97 -17.08
C ASN A 88 -9.65 -3.85 -16.13
N ARG A 89 -9.73 -5.15 -16.43
CA ARG A 89 -10.43 -6.16 -15.62
C ARG A 89 -9.50 -7.34 -15.33
N ILE A 90 -8.19 -7.08 -15.28
CA ILE A 90 -7.15 -8.10 -15.19
C ILE A 90 -7.36 -8.86 -13.89
N SER A 91 -7.69 -10.13 -14.03
CA SER A 91 -8.04 -11.06 -12.96
C SER A 91 -7.32 -12.39 -13.10
N VAL A 92 -6.65 -12.61 -14.23
CA VAL A 92 -5.83 -13.80 -14.48
C VAL A 92 -4.42 -13.33 -14.82
N LEU A 93 -3.53 -13.44 -13.84
CA LEU A 93 -2.10 -13.25 -14.01
C LEU A 93 -1.37 -14.49 -13.51
N LYS A 94 -0.27 -14.81 -14.18
CA LYS A 94 0.67 -15.87 -13.82
C LYS A 94 2.06 -15.24 -13.78
N ARG A 95 3.02 -15.92 -13.15
CA ARG A 95 4.43 -15.50 -13.10
C ARG A 95 4.96 -15.03 -14.47
N GLU A 96 4.64 -15.79 -15.52
CA GLU A 96 5.14 -15.56 -16.87
C GLU A 96 4.35 -14.46 -17.65
N SER A 97 3.30 -13.87 -17.07
CA SER A 97 2.47 -12.87 -17.74
C SER A 97 3.25 -11.63 -18.17
N PHE A 98 4.30 -11.25 -17.42
CA PHE A 98 5.15 -10.11 -17.75
C PHE A 98 6.50 -10.52 -18.36
N ARG A 99 6.64 -11.79 -18.76
CA ARG A 99 7.85 -12.26 -19.43
C ARG A 99 8.04 -11.53 -20.77
N GLY A 100 9.30 -11.18 -21.06
CA GLY A 100 9.67 -10.42 -22.25
C GLY A 100 9.86 -8.92 -22.00
N LEU A 101 9.72 -8.46 -20.74
CA LEU A 101 9.94 -7.09 -20.31
C LEU A 101 11.20 -6.95 -19.43
N PRO A 102 12.42 -7.23 -19.96
CA PRO A 102 13.62 -7.34 -19.13
C PRO A 102 14.07 -6.01 -18.50
N ASN A 103 13.68 -4.86 -19.07
CA ASN A 103 14.11 -3.54 -18.63
C ASN A 103 12.97 -2.76 -17.94
N LEU A 104 11.86 -3.40 -17.59
CA LEU A 104 10.72 -2.68 -17.01
C LEU A 104 11.08 -2.08 -15.66
N GLU A 105 10.93 -0.77 -15.53
CA GLU A 105 11.24 0.00 -14.32
C GLU A 105 9.98 0.39 -13.55
N SER A 106 8.85 0.56 -14.25
CA SER A 106 7.57 0.95 -13.66
C SER A 106 6.41 0.18 -14.26
N LEU A 107 5.57 -0.39 -13.39
CA LEU A 107 4.37 -1.13 -13.74
C LEU A 107 3.18 -0.59 -12.96
N SER A 108 2.15 -0.12 -13.67
CA SER A 108 0.85 0.20 -13.08
C SER A 108 -0.18 -0.85 -13.47
N LEU A 109 -0.86 -1.39 -12.45
CA LEU A 109 -1.98 -2.33 -12.56
C LEU A 109 -3.21 -1.78 -11.83
N ASP A 110 -3.31 -0.46 -11.70
CA ASP A 110 -4.35 0.19 -10.90
C ASP A 110 -5.75 -0.11 -11.41
N GLY A 111 -6.74 -0.15 -10.54
CA GLY A 111 -8.14 -0.30 -10.96
C GLY A 111 -8.46 -1.64 -11.63
N ASN A 112 -7.72 -2.72 -11.31
CA ASN A 112 -7.94 -4.08 -11.81
C ASN A 112 -8.53 -5.01 -10.73
N VAL A 113 -8.43 -6.32 -10.92
CA VAL A 113 -8.81 -7.35 -9.95
C VAL A 113 -7.64 -8.33 -9.78
N VAL A 114 -6.42 -7.80 -9.61
CA VAL A 114 -5.19 -8.61 -9.58
C VAL A 114 -5.21 -9.60 -8.40
N PRO A 115 -5.13 -10.92 -8.66
CA PRO A 115 -4.98 -11.91 -7.60
C PRO A 115 -3.50 -12.03 -7.23
N LEU A 116 -3.10 -11.48 -6.09
CA LEU A 116 -1.74 -11.72 -5.59
C LEU A 116 -1.50 -13.21 -5.35
N SER A 117 -0.33 -13.68 -5.76
CA SER A 117 0.15 -15.04 -5.56
C SER A 117 1.67 -15.01 -5.47
N GLY A 118 2.28 -16.02 -4.85
CA GLY A 118 3.73 -16.09 -4.69
C GLY A 118 4.48 -15.99 -6.02
N TYR A 119 5.54 -15.19 -6.05
CA TYR A 119 6.43 -14.97 -7.21
C TYR A 119 5.74 -14.37 -8.45
N LEU A 120 4.57 -13.74 -8.30
CA LEU A 120 3.80 -13.21 -9.44
C LEU A 120 4.62 -12.26 -10.33
N PHE A 121 5.51 -11.48 -9.73
CA PHE A 121 6.33 -10.48 -10.42
C PHE A 121 7.83 -10.83 -10.49
N ALA A 122 8.21 -12.07 -10.19
CA ALA A 122 9.61 -12.45 -9.95
C ALA A 122 10.58 -12.24 -11.12
N ASP A 123 10.06 -12.14 -12.34
CA ASP A 123 10.88 -11.92 -13.53
C ASP A 123 11.21 -10.43 -13.79
N LEU A 124 10.54 -9.50 -13.07
CA LEU A 124 10.70 -8.05 -13.21
C LEU A 124 11.82 -7.50 -12.28
N ARG A 125 13.04 -8.02 -12.45
CA ARG A 125 14.17 -7.73 -11.53
C ARG A 125 14.64 -6.27 -11.50
N HIS A 126 14.37 -5.52 -12.57
CA HIS A 126 14.69 -4.10 -12.70
C HIS A 126 13.56 -3.17 -12.26
N LEU A 127 12.41 -3.73 -11.84
CA LEU A 127 11.26 -2.94 -11.45
C LEU A 127 11.58 -2.12 -10.20
N THR A 128 11.36 -0.82 -10.28
CA THR A 128 11.56 0.14 -9.20
C THR A 128 10.24 0.63 -8.63
N ARG A 129 9.17 0.65 -9.43
CA ARG A 129 7.83 1.10 -9.05
C ARG A 129 6.79 0.07 -9.44
N LEU A 130 5.98 -0.36 -8.47
CA LEU A 130 4.81 -1.20 -8.69
C LEU A 130 3.59 -0.54 -8.07
N SER A 131 2.59 -0.24 -8.90
CA SER A 131 1.30 0.27 -8.45
C SER A 131 0.21 -0.78 -8.63
N LEU A 132 -0.49 -1.08 -7.52
CA LEU A 132 -1.63 -2.00 -7.43
C LEU A 132 -2.81 -1.27 -6.78
N ASN A 133 -2.88 0.04 -6.93
CA ASN A 133 -3.89 0.90 -6.33
C ASN A 133 -5.29 0.51 -6.80
N SER A 134 -6.29 0.66 -5.93
CA SER A 134 -7.71 0.49 -6.31
C SER A 134 -8.01 -0.88 -6.92
N ASN A 135 -7.30 -1.92 -6.48
CA ASN A 135 -7.60 -3.31 -6.81
C ASN A 135 -8.59 -3.90 -5.79
N ARG A 136 -8.72 -5.24 -5.75
CA ARG A 136 -9.56 -5.96 -4.79
C ARG A 136 -8.75 -6.89 -3.90
N ILE A 137 -7.48 -6.56 -3.66
CA ILE A 137 -6.56 -7.39 -2.87
C ILE A 137 -7.04 -7.39 -1.43
N ASN A 138 -7.27 -8.58 -0.87
CA ASN A 138 -7.76 -8.75 0.51
C ASN A 138 -6.70 -9.31 1.47
N SER A 139 -5.63 -9.88 0.92
CA SER A 139 -4.53 -10.49 1.64
C SER A 139 -3.26 -10.38 0.81
N ILE A 140 -2.11 -10.44 1.47
CA ILE A 140 -0.80 -10.44 0.83
C ILE A 140 -0.17 -11.80 1.09
N PRO A 141 -0.33 -12.76 0.17
CA PRO A 141 0.33 -14.05 0.31
C PRO A 141 1.84 -13.89 0.44
N LYS A 142 2.46 -14.78 1.22
CA LYS A 142 3.92 -14.88 1.30
C LYS A 142 4.51 -14.97 -0.12
N ASP A 143 5.64 -14.30 -0.31
CA ASP A 143 6.40 -14.27 -1.57
C ASP A 143 5.71 -13.57 -2.74
N SER A 144 4.58 -12.87 -2.55
CA SER A 144 3.89 -12.18 -3.65
C SER A 144 4.79 -11.20 -4.42
N PHE A 145 5.75 -10.60 -3.72
CA PHE A 145 6.71 -9.62 -4.25
C PHE A 145 8.14 -10.16 -4.34
N ALA A 146 8.34 -11.47 -4.12
CA ALA A 146 9.66 -12.09 -4.20
C ALA A 146 10.25 -11.96 -5.61
N GLY A 147 11.56 -11.67 -5.69
CA GLY A 147 12.29 -11.46 -6.94
C GLY A 147 12.35 -10.00 -7.42
N LEU A 148 11.57 -9.10 -6.82
CA LEU A 148 11.61 -7.66 -7.11
C LEU A 148 12.81 -6.97 -6.43
N SER A 149 14.02 -7.36 -6.80
CA SER A 149 15.27 -6.96 -6.14
C SER A 149 15.62 -5.47 -6.24
N SER A 150 15.00 -4.74 -7.16
CA SER A 150 15.25 -3.30 -7.36
C SER A 150 14.10 -2.41 -6.88
N LEU A 151 13.04 -3.00 -6.30
CA LEU A 151 11.82 -2.25 -5.97
C LEU A 151 12.12 -1.17 -4.94
N LYS A 152 11.60 0.03 -5.20
CA LYS A 152 11.73 1.22 -4.37
C LYS A 152 10.38 1.73 -3.87
N TYR A 153 9.32 1.57 -4.66
CA TYR A 153 7.99 2.08 -4.35
C TYR A 153 6.95 1.00 -4.62
N LEU A 154 6.13 0.71 -3.61
CA LEU A 154 5.02 -0.23 -3.69
C LEU A 154 3.72 0.44 -3.22
N ASP A 155 2.79 0.64 -4.14
CA ASP A 155 1.47 1.20 -3.85
C ASP A 155 0.41 0.09 -3.80
N LEU A 156 -0.17 -0.10 -2.60
CA LEU A 156 -1.29 -1.01 -2.32
C LEU A 156 -2.52 -0.24 -1.79
N GLN A 157 -2.58 1.07 -2.00
CA GLN A 157 -3.66 1.95 -1.56
C GLN A 157 -5.02 1.50 -2.15
N ARG A 158 -6.13 1.81 -1.44
CA ARG A 158 -7.51 1.57 -1.91
C ARG A 158 -7.79 0.11 -2.26
N ASN A 159 -7.21 -0.83 -1.51
CA ASN A 159 -7.51 -2.25 -1.63
C ASN A 159 -8.49 -2.67 -0.51
N LYS A 160 -8.56 -3.97 -0.21
CA LYS A 160 -9.41 -4.55 0.83
C LYS A 160 -8.57 -5.35 1.85
N ILE A 161 -7.30 -4.98 2.03
CA ILE A 161 -6.38 -5.71 2.90
C ILE A 161 -6.85 -5.57 4.33
N GLU A 162 -7.01 -6.69 5.01
CA GLU A 162 -7.57 -6.76 6.38
C GLU A 162 -6.49 -6.94 7.46
N ALA A 163 -5.38 -7.60 7.12
CA ALA A 163 -4.27 -7.80 8.02
C ALA A 163 -2.94 -7.82 7.26
N ILE A 164 -1.87 -7.41 7.95
CA ILE A 164 -0.49 -7.62 7.51
C ILE A 164 0.09 -8.71 8.42
N GLU A 165 0.43 -9.85 7.83
CA GLU A 165 0.98 -10.99 8.57
C GLU A 165 2.48 -10.86 8.77
N ALA A 166 3.03 -11.62 9.71
CA ALA A 166 4.48 -11.71 9.92
C ALA A 166 5.18 -12.15 8.62
N GLU A 167 6.37 -11.61 8.35
CA GLU A 167 7.19 -11.96 7.19
C GLU A 167 6.56 -11.71 5.81
N SER A 168 5.43 -10.99 5.71
CA SER A 168 4.75 -10.71 4.42
C SER A 168 5.68 -10.08 3.37
N PHE A 169 6.72 -9.36 3.82
CA PHE A 169 7.72 -8.69 2.99
C PHE A 169 9.15 -9.21 3.17
N SER A 170 9.34 -10.34 3.86
CA SER A 170 10.67 -10.90 4.19
C SER A 170 11.57 -11.17 2.98
N ASN A 171 10.98 -11.49 1.83
CA ASN A 171 11.68 -11.74 0.56
C ASN A 171 11.66 -10.53 -0.39
N LEU A 172 11.23 -9.37 0.09
CA LEU A 172 11.27 -8.12 -0.66
C LEU A 172 12.65 -7.44 -0.50
N ASN A 173 13.00 -6.61 -1.47
CA ASN A 173 14.24 -5.84 -1.47
C ASN A 173 14.36 -5.00 -0.17
N PRO A 174 15.45 -5.14 0.62
CA PRO A 174 15.67 -4.29 1.80
C PRO A 174 15.81 -2.81 1.46
N GLY A 175 16.07 -2.47 0.19
CA GLY A 175 16.13 -1.12 -0.32
C GLY A 175 14.79 -0.51 -0.75
N LEU A 176 13.63 -1.09 -0.37
CA LEU A 176 12.32 -0.46 -0.56
C LEU A 176 12.27 0.85 0.24
N LEU A 177 11.85 1.95 -0.40
CA LEU A 177 11.84 3.29 0.22
C LEU A 177 10.43 3.68 0.70
N GLU A 178 9.41 3.27 -0.04
CA GLU A 178 8.02 3.69 0.20
C GLU A 178 7.06 2.51 0.08
N LEU A 179 6.18 2.39 1.07
CA LEU A 179 5.14 1.39 1.12
C LEU A 179 3.82 2.03 1.52
N ASN A 180 2.83 1.95 0.63
CA ASN A 180 1.56 2.62 0.80
C ASN A 180 0.39 1.64 0.99
N PHE A 181 -0.25 1.67 2.17
CA PHE A 181 -1.47 0.93 2.51
C PHE A 181 -2.67 1.84 2.79
N LYS A 182 -2.59 3.13 2.47
CA LYS A 182 -3.68 4.08 2.76
C LYS A 182 -5.02 3.58 2.21
N GLN A 183 -6.11 3.86 2.92
CA GLN A 183 -7.48 3.50 2.49
C GLN A 183 -7.67 1.99 2.25
N ASN A 184 -7.23 1.16 3.21
CA ASN A 184 -7.52 -0.28 3.22
C ASN A 184 -8.53 -0.62 4.35
N LYS A 185 -8.52 -1.86 4.84
CA LYS A 185 -9.36 -2.31 5.96
C LYS A 185 -8.51 -2.93 7.06
N ILE A 186 -7.25 -2.50 7.17
CA ILE A 186 -6.27 -3.17 8.02
C ILE A 186 -6.68 -2.93 9.47
N PHE A 187 -6.99 -4.01 10.17
CA PHE A 187 -7.30 -3.98 11.60
C PHE A 187 -6.21 -4.63 12.45
N ARG A 188 -5.26 -5.33 11.82
CA ARG A 188 -4.14 -5.98 12.52
C ARG A 188 -2.84 -5.90 11.72
N VAL A 189 -1.77 -5.54 12.43
CA VAL A 189 -0.38 -5.67 11.98
C VAL A 189 0.32 -6.64 12.93
N ALA A 190 0.82 -7.76 12.43
CA ALA A 190 1.54 -8.72 13.25
C ALA A 190 2.94 -8.18 13.62
N PRO A 191 3.54 -8.67 14.73
CA PRO A 191 4.97 -8.47 14.95
C PRO A 191 5.79 -8.97 13.76
N ASP A 192 6.87 -8.28 13.44
CA ASP A 192 7.79 -8.63 12.33
C ASP A 192 7.12 -8.62 10.93
N SER A 193 5.97 -7.96 10.79
CA SER A 193 5.27 -7.80 9.50
C SER A 193 6.13 -7.11 8.44
N PHE A 194 6.93 -6.12 8.84
CA PHE A 194 7.83 -5.37 7.97
C PHE A 194 9.31 -5.78 8.10
N ALA A 195 9.56 -6.95 8.71
CA ALA A 195 10.92 -7.42 8.91
C ALA A 195 11.69 -7.51 7.57
N GLY A 196 12.89 -6.95 7.55
CA GLY A 196 13.75 -6.89 6.37
C GLY A 196 13.64 -5.59 5.55
N LEU A 197 12.64 -4.75 5.79
CA LEU A 197 12.48 -3.45 5.10
C LEU A 197 13.33 -2.35 5.76
N THR A 198 14.63 -2.61 5.96
CA THR A 198 15.51 -1.73 6.73
C THR A 198 15.77 -0.38 6.08
N GLY A 199 15.57 -0.25 4.76
CA GLY A 199 15.70 1.00 4.02
C GLY A 199 14.39 1.78 3.83
N LEU A 200 13.30 1.39 4.50
CA LEU A 200 12.00 2.04 4.35
C LEU A 200 12.01 3.44 4.98
N HIS A 201 11.64 4.45 4.21
CA HIS A 201 11.59 5.85 4.63
C HIS A 201 10.16 6.35 4.88
N TYR A 202 9.19 5.83 4.13
CA TYR A 202 7.80 6.26 4.18
C TYR A 202 6.87 5.06 4.32
N LEU A 203 6.04 5.06 5.37
CA LEU A 203 5.02 4.06 5.59
C LEU A 203 3.65 4.72 5.79
N TYR A 204 2.74 4.45 4.85
CA TYR A 204 1.36 4.96 4.90
C TYR A 204 0.41 3.88 5.38
N LEU A 205 -0.18 4.07 6.56
CA LEU A 205 -1.20 3.23 7.17
C LEU A 205 -2.45 4.03 7.55
N ASP A 206 -2.54 5.28 7.10
CA ASP A 206 -3.68 6.16 7.33
C ASP A 206 -4.95 5.68 6.62
N ASP A 207 -6.12 6.14 7.08
CA ASP A 207 -7.43 5.72 6.58
C ASP A 207 -7.62 4.18 6.62
N ASN A 208 -7.36 3.56 7.79
CA ASN A 208 -7.53 2.11 8.00
C ASN A 208 -8.46 1.83 9.19
N ARG A 209 -8.32 0.68 9.85
CA ARG A 209 -9.16 0.22 10.97
C ARG A 209 -8.30 -0.25 12.14
N LEU A 210 -7.09 0.29 12.26
CA LEU A 210 -6.14 -0.10 13.30
C LEU A 210 -6.66 0.36 14.66
N GLU A 211 -6.75 -0.57 15.61
CA GLU A 211 -7.18 -0.29 16.98
C GLU A 211 -6.04 -0.53 17.98
N ASP A 212 -5.41 -1.69 17.87
CA ASP A 212 -4.24 -2.08 18.66
C ASP A 212 -3.04 -2.35 17.74
N LEU A 213 -1.87 -1.85 18.16
CA LEU A 213 -0.60 -2.10 17.49
C LEU A 213 0.36 -2.81 18.46
N PRO A 214 0.68 -4.09 18.23
CA PRO A 214 1.50 -4.85 19.15
C PRO A 214 2.97 -4.38 19.12
N SER A 215 3.67 -4.58 20.23
CA SER A 215 5.12 -4.37 20.27
C SER A 215 5.81 -5.17 19.15
N GLY A 216 6.69 -4.52 18.40
CA GLY A 216 7.39 -5.13 17.27
C GLY A 216 6.62 -5.14 15.95
N ALA A 217 5.43 -4.52 15.85
CA ALA A 217 4.77 -4.28 14.56
C ALA A 217 5.68 -3.52 13.59
N PHE A 218 6.47 -2.56 14.09
CA PHE A 218 7.42 -1.76 13.32
C PHE A 218 8.90 -2.13 13.57
N ARG A 219 9.17 -3.36 14.02
CA ARG A 219 10.53 -3.79 14.37
C ARG A 219 11.49 -3.63 13.18
N GLY A 220 12.64 -3.03 13.43
CA GLY A 220 13.72 -2.90 12.45
C GLY A 220 13.56 -1.80 11.38
N LEU A 221 12.53 -0.94 11.50
CA LEU A 221 12.32 0.20 10.59
C LEU A 221 13.14 1.43 11.01
N ASN A 222 14.45 1.25 11.16
CA ASN A 222 15.34 2.24 11.77
C ASN A 222 15.58 3.48 10.89
N GLU A 223 15.42 3.36 9.56
CA GLU A 223 15.54 4.46 8.58
C GLU A 223 14.19 5.13 8.25
N LEU A 224 13.11 4.74 8.93
CA LEU A 224 11.79 5.32 8.69
C LEU A 224 11.79 6.79 9.09
N ASN A 225 11.47 7.68 8.15
CA ASN A 225 11.38 9.12 8.40
C ASN A 225 9.94 9.53 8.73
N ASP A 226 8.97 9.00 8.00
CA ASP A 226 7.57 9.40 8.11
C ASP A 226 6.68 8.17 8.32
N LEU A 227 5.87 8.24 9.37
CA LEU A 227 4.85 7.24 9.69
C LEU A 227 3.48 7.89 9.75
N TYR A 228 2.61 7.48 8.83
CA TYR A 228 1.23 7.95 8.75
C TYR A 228 0.28 6.92 9.34
N LEU A 229 -0.35 7.26 10.45
CA LEU A 229 -1.32 6.42 11.18
C LEU A 229 -2.64 7.16 11.44
N SER A 230 -2.87 8.29 10.75
CA SER A 230 -4.08 9.09 10.94
C SER A 230 -5.34 8.36 10.50
N ASP A 231 -6.50 8.81 10.97
CA ASP A 231 -7.80 8.30 10.52
C ASP A 231 -7.92 6.78 10.72
N ASN A 232 -7.59 6.34 11.93
CA ASN A 232 -7.70 4.97 12.42
C ASN A 232 -8.50 4.96 13.73
N TRP A 233 -8.51 3.84 14.46
CA TRP A 233 -9.17 3.68 15.76
C TRP A 233 -8.17 3.40 16.89
N ILE A 234 -6.94 3.89 16.75
CA ILE A 234 -5.84 3.56 17.67
C ILE A 234 -6.19 4.11 19.05
N THR A 235 -6.22 3.24 20.06
CA THR A 235 -6.60 3.62 21.44
C THR A 235 -5.41 3.94 22.32
N SER A 236 -4.22 3.41 21.99
CA SER A 236 -2.99 3.61 22.75
C SER A 236 -1.75 3.44 21.88
N VAL A 237 -0.67 4.13 22.29
CA VAL A 237 0.67 3.97 21.75
C VAL A 237 1.63 3.76 22.91
N SER A 238 2.63 2.90 22.74
CA SER A 238 3.60 2.58 23.79
C SER A 238 5.02 2.77 23.31
N ARG A 239 5.94 3.01 24.24
CA ARG A 239 7.38 3.04 23.94
C ARG A 239 7.85 1.77 23.23
N SER A 240 7.32 0.61 23.63
CA SER A 240 7.70 -0.69 23.05
C SER A 240 7.31 -0.86 21.58
N LEU A 241 6.28 -0.12 21.11
CA LEU A 241 5.87 -0.08 19.72
C LEU A 241 6.82 0.77 18.88
N LEU A 242 7.27 1.91 19.43
CA LEU A 242 8.00 2.96 18.70
C LEU A 242 9.52 2.88 18.85
N ARG A 243 10.06 2.09 19.79
CA ARG A 243 11.48 2.07 20.19
C ARG A 243 12.51 1.90 19.07
N ASP A 244 12.16 1.24 17.97
CA ASP A 244 13.08 0.97 16.86
C ASP A 244 13.06 2.08 15.80
N LEU A 245 12.09 3.00 15.86
CA LEU A 245 11.89 4.10 14.91
C LEU A 245 12.83 5.29 15.19
N VAL A 246 14.11 5.01 15.43
CA VAL A 246 15.11 5.99 15.87
C VAL A 246 15.42 7.08 14.83
N GLY A 247 15.15 6.81 13.55
CA GLY A 247 15.26 7.78 12.46
C GLY A 247 14.00 8.63 12.20
N LEU A 248 12.91 8.38 12.94
CA LEU A 248 11.62 9.00 12.67
C LEU A 248 11.65 10.51 12.88
N LYS A 249 11.19 11.23 11.87
CA LYS A 249 11.10 12.69 11.83
C LYS A 249 9.66 13.17 11.97
N ARG A 250 8.70 12.44 11.40
CA ARG A 250 7.30 12.85 11.35
C ARG A 250 6.40 11.69 11.74
N LEU A 251 5.57 11.93 12.76
CA LEU A 251 4.60 10.95 13.25
C LEU A 251 3.20 11.57 13.24
N TYR A 252 2.33 10.99 12.43
CA TYR A 252 0.95 11.45 12.25
C TYR A 252 -0.01 10.45 12.88
N LEU A 253 -0.62 10.85 14.00
CA LEU A 253 -1.57 10.07 14.80
C LEU A 253 -2.93 10.79 14.93
N GLN A 254 -3.16 11.85 14.16
CA GLN A 254 -4.41 12.61 14.24
C GLN A 254 -5.64 11.79 13.85
N GLN A 255 -6.82 12.15 14.36
CA GLN A 255 -8.08 11.44 14.10
C GLN A 255 -7.99 9.95 14.49
N ASN A 256 -7.65 9.72 15.76
CA ASN A 256 -7.62 8.40 16.40
C ASN A 256 -8.38 8.46 17.73
N GLU A 257 -8.29 7.40 18.54
CA GLU A 257 -9.04 7.22 19.78
C GLU A 257 -8.15 7.25 21.02
N ILE A 258 -6.96 7.87 20.93
CA ILE A 258 -5.94 7.86 21.99
C ILE A 258 -6.43 8.70 23.17
N SER A 259 -6.66 8.06 24.31
CA SER A 259 -7.18 8.73 25.51
C SER A 259 -6.11 9.14 26.53
N ALA A 260 -4.95 8.49 26.50
CA ALA A 260 -3.84 8.76 27.41
C ALA A 260 -2.50 8.44 26.76
N LEU A 261 -1.45 9.11 27.23
CA LEU A 261 -0.06 8.84 26.88
C LEU A 261 0.73 8.63 28.16
N GLU A 262 1.46 7.53 28.23
CA GLU A 262 2.31 7.24 29.39
C GLU A 262 3.62 8.04 29.32
N PRO A 263 4.27 8.32 30.46
CA PRO A 263 5.63 8.85 30.47
C PRO A 263 6.57 7.99 29.61
N ASP A 264 7.53 8.63 28.96
CA ASP A 264 8.51 8.00 28.07
C ASP A 264 7.95 7.33 26.80
N THR A 265 6.67 7.51 26.45
CA THR A 265 6.06 6.91 25.25
C THR A 265 6.87 7.16 23.97
N PHE A 266 7.43 8.37 23.83
CA PHE A 266 8.20 8.78 22.64
C PHE A 266 9.71 8.89 22.89
N ARG A 267 10.22 8.37 24.02
CA ARG A 267 11.58 8.64 24.51
C ARG A 267 12.71 8.32 23.53
N ASP A 268 12.53 7.30 22.71
CA ASP A 268 13.55 6.83 21.78
C ASP A 268 13.53 7.61 20.44
N LEU A 269 12.50 8.45 20.19
CA LEU A 269 12.30 9.22 18.94
C LEU A 269 13.06 10.54 18.94
N SER A 270 14.37 10.49 19.22
CA SER A 270 15.19 11.71 19.36
C SER A 270 15.29 12.57 18.10
N GLN A 271 15.01 12.02 16.91
CA GLN A 271 15.03 12.73 15.62
C GLN A 271 13.67 13.33 15.24
N LEU A 272 12.64 13.17 16.07
CA LEU A 272 11.28 13.61 15.74
C LEU A 272 11.24 15.15 15.68
N GLU A 273 10.75 15.67 14.56
CA GLU A 273 10.61 17.09 14.24
C GLU A 273 9.13 17.52 14.31
N GLU A 274 8.21 16.63 13.95
CA GLU A 274 6.76 16.87 13.91
C GLU A 274 5.98 15.72 14.55
N LEU A 275 5.07 16.06 15.46
CA LEU A 275 4.13 15.12 16.09
C LEU A 275 2.71 15.68 16.02
N ASP A 276 1.83 14.96 15.32
CA ASP A 276 0.42 15.32 15.23
C ASP A 276 -0.45 14.32 15.99
N LEU A 277 -1.08 14.80 17.06
CA LEU A 277 -2.00 14.07 17.94
C LEU A 277 -3.39 14.72 17.92
N SER A 278 -3.69 15.57 16.93
CA SER A 278 -4.95 16.32 16.88
C SER A 278 -6.16 15.40 16.70
N GLY A 279 -7.35 15.77 17.20
CA GLY A 279 -8.53 14.93 16.99
C GLY A 279 -8.45 13.57 17.69
N ASN A 280 -7.89 13.54 18.90
CA ASN A 280 -7.85 12.34 19.76
C ASN A 280 -8.72 12.57 21.01
N LYS A 281 -8.62 11.68 22.01
CA LYS A 281 -9.38 11.71 23.27
C LYS A 281 -8.53 12.11 24.47
N LEU A 282 -7.39 12.78 24.27
CA LEU A 282 -6.50 13.15 25.35
C LEU A 282 -7.20 14.11 26.31
N SER A 283 -7.17 13.82 27.60
CA SER A 283 -7.78 14.68 28.62
C SER A 283 -6.78 15.30 29.59
N HIS A 284 -5.64 14.64 29.78
CA HIS A 284 -4.57 15.06 30.67
C HIS A 284 -3.22 14.73 30.04
N ILE A 285 -2.27 15.66 30.12
CA ILE A 285 -0.89 15.41 29.71
C ILE A 285 0.00 15.44 30.95
N VAL A 286 0.64 14.31 31.22
CA VAL A 286 1.50 14.11 32.39
C VAL A 286 2.94 14.50 32.11
N VAL A 287 3.67 14.86 33.15
CA VAL A 287 5.11 15.13 33.05
C VAL A 287 5.86 13.90 32.52
N GLY A 288 6.81 14.12 31.60
CA GLY A 288 7.57 13.06 30.97
C GLY A 288 6.91 12.40 29.75
N THR A 289 5.67 12.78 29.39
CA THR A 289 5.00 12.29 28.16
C THR A 289 5.86 12.49 26.92
N PHE A 290 6.47 13.67 26.79
CA PHE A 290 7.31 14.07 25.66
C PHE A 290 8.81 14.03 25.96
N ALA A 291 9.22 13.27 26.98
CA ALA A 291 10.63 13.14 27.34
C ALA A 291 11.45 12.65 26.14
N GLY A 292 12.66 13.20 25.96
CA GLY A 292 13.58 12.80 24.89
C GLY A 292 13.35 13.43 23.51
N LEU A 293 12.24 14.14 23.30
CA LEU A 293 11.89 14.80 22.03
C LEU A 293 12.63 16.14 21.80
N SER A 294 13.95 16.11 21.94
CA SER A 294 14.83 17.30 21.88
C SER A 294 14.89 18.01 20.51
N ASN A 295 14.47 17.34 19.43
CA ASN A 295 14.42 17.90 18.08
C ASN A 295 13.03 18.38 17.64
N LEU A 296 12.02 18.20 18.48
CA LEU A 296 10.64 18.49 18.11
C LEU A 296 10.45 19.99 17.89
N GLU A 297 9.95 20.36 16.70
CA GLU A 297 9.70 21.74 16.31
C GLU A 297 8.20 22.06 16.29
N ASP A 298 7.36 21.09 15.92
CA ASP A 298 5.91 21.22 15.80
C ASP A 298 5.21 20.10 16.56
N ILE A 299 4.34 20.48 17.49
CA ILE A 299 3.42 19.56 18.15
C ILE A 299 1.98 20.05 18.03
N ARG A 300 1.11 19.17 17.52
CA ARG A 300 -0.31 19.44 17.35
C ARG A 300 -1.15 18.58 18.29
N LEU A 301 -1.89 19.25 19.15
CA LEU A 301 -2.76 18.67 20.19
C LEU A 301 -4.17 19.26 20.11
N SER A 302 -4.51 19.89 18.99
CA SER A 302 -5.82 20.51 18.77
C SER A 302 -6.94 19.45 18.77
N ASP A 303 -8.17 19.89 19.02
CA ASP A 303 -9.37 19.04 18.92
C ASP A 303 -9.27 17.79 19.80
N ASN A 304 -8.83 17.97 21.06
CA ASN A 304 -8.80 16.94 22.09
C ASN A 304 -9.72 17.34 23.28
N GLY A 305 -9.69 16.57 24.36
CA GLY A 305 -10.42 16.85 25.61
C GLY A 305 -9.55 17.42 26.74
N ILE A 306 -8.41 18.03 26.42
CA ILE A 306 -7.36 18.35 27.39
C ILE A 306 -7.86 19.46 28.31
N HIS A 307 -7.87 19.19 29.62
CA HIS A 307 -8.24 20.16 30.65
C HIS A 307 -7.11 20.39 31.67
N THR A 308 -6.09 19.53 31.71
CA THR A 308 -4.96 19.66 32.64
C THR A 308 -3.65 19.23 31.98
N VAL A 309 -2.60 20.01 32.17
CA VAL A 309 -1.23 19.71 31.72
C VAL A 309 -0.29 19.90 32.91
N ASP A 310 0.50 18.88 33.23
CA ASP A 310 1.44 18.95 34.35
C ASP A 310 2.55 19.97 34.09
N ASN A 311 3.01 20.62 35.17
CA ASN A 311 4.16 21.51 35.10
C ASN A 311 5.42 20.75 34.65
N GLY A 312 6.20 21.35 33.75
CA GLY A 312 7.41 20.74 33.20
C GLY A 312 7.19 19.72 32.08
N THR A 313 5.93 19.46 31.67
CA THR A 313 5.61 18.51 30.58
C THR A 313 6.40 18.74 29.30
N PHE A 314 6.68 20.01 28.97
CA PHE A 314 7.38 20.38 27.75
C PHE A 314 8.87 20.71 27.95
N ALA A 315 9.43 20.51 29.14
CA ALA A 315 10.77 20.98 29.50
C ALA A 315 11.89 20.50 28.55
N ASP A 316 11.75 19.28 28.00
CA ASP A 316 12.71 18.69 27.06
C ASP A 316 12.61 19.22 25.63
N LEU A 317 11.53 19.95 25.29
CA LEU A 317 11.23 20.41 23.93
C LEU A 317 11.98 21.70 23.58
N VAL A 318 13.31 21.65 23.67
CA VAL A 318 14.21 22.81 23.53
C VAL A 318 14.21 23.44 22.13
N ARG A 319 13.72 22.75 21.11
CA ARG A 319 13.59 23.23 19.72
C ARG A 319 12.16 23.56 19.32
N LEU A 320 11.21 23.48 20.24
CA LEU A 320 9.80 23.72 19.93
C LEU A 320 9.58 25.14 19.38
N ARG A 321 8.84 25.23 18.29
CA ARG A 321 8.48 26.48 17.62
C ARG A 321 6.97 26.68 17.58
N TYR A 322 6.23 25.61 17.31
CA TYR A 322 4.80 25.65 17.13
C TYR A 322 4.10 24.68 18.07
N LEU A 323 3.14 25.22 18.81
CA LEU A 323 2.32 24.46 19.75
C LEU A 323 0.85 24.75 19.45
N TYR A 324 0.14 23.75 18.93
CA TYR A 324 -1.27 23.88 18.58
C TYR A 324 -2.13 23.17 19.63
N PHE A 325 -2.98 23.94 20.31
CA PHE A 325 -3.82 23.48 21.43
C PHE A 325 -5.29 23.86 21.31
N ARG A 326 -5.69 24.37 20.14
CA ARG A 326 -7.05 24.85 19.91
C ARG A 326 -8.10 23.76 20.13
N CYS A 327 -9.32 24.14 20.51
CA CYS A 327 -10.46 23.22 20.67
C CYS A 327 -10.19 22.13 21.73
N ASN A 328 -9.65 22.53 22.88
CA ASN A 328 -9.52 21.72 24.08
C ASN A 328 -10.43 22.27 25.20
N ASN A 329 -10.48 21.60 26.35
CA ASN A 329 -11.38 21.94 27.47
C ASN A 329 -10.63 22.56 28.66
N PHE A 330 -9.73 23.50 28.41
CA PHE A 330 -8.94 24.15 29.47
C PHE A 330 -9.85 24.92 30.43
N THR A 331 -9.92 24.48 31.69
CA THR A 331 -10.66 25.16 32.76
C THR A 331 -9.84 26.27 33.41
N GLU A 332 -8.52 26.09 33.47
CA GLU A 332 -7.56 27.12 33.86
C GLU A 332 -6.40 27.03 32.88
N ILE A 333 -6.29 28.01 31.97
CA ILE A 333 -5.03 28.23 31.28
C ILE A 333 -4.12 28.80 32.35
N TYR A 334 -3.33 27.97 33.03
CA TYR A 334 -2.18 28.50 33.74
C TYR A 334 -1.39 29.26 32.67
N THR A 335 -1.39 30.57 32.77
CA THR A 335 -0.60 31.47 31.93
C THR A 335 0.90 31.18 32.03
N GLU A 336 1.30 30.17 32.81
CA GLU A 336 2.64 29.59 32.99
C GLU A 336 2.89 28.28 32.21
N VAL A 337 1.97 27.80 31.34
CA VAL A 337 2.37 26.82 30.28
C VAL A 337 3.46 27.44 29.37
N SER A 338 3.63 28.76 29.46
CA SER A 338 4.58 29.67 28.81
C SER A 338 6.00 29.69 29.41
N GLY A 339 6.52 28.55 29.88
CA GLY A 339 7.97 28.39 30.09
C GLY A 339 8.82 28.60 28.82
N PHE A 340 8.18 28.86 27.67
CA PHE A 340 8.78 29.07 26.37
C PHE A 340 8.76 30.55 25.98
N PRO A 341 9.89 31.28 26.10
CA PRO A 341 9.96 32.65 25.61
C PRO A 341 9.80 32.78 24.08
N ASN A 342 9.87 31.68 23.32
CA ASN A 342 9.94 31.68 21.85
C ASN A 342 8.94 30.75 21.13
N VAL A 343 7.97 30.15 21.82
CA VAL A 343 6.99 29.24 21.18
C VAL A 343 5.74 30.02 20.76
N ILE A 344 5.30 29.80 19.52
CA ILE A 344 4.03 30.33 19.02
C ILE A 344 2.93 29.34 19.43
N VAL A 345 2.06 29.80 20.33
CA VAL A 345 0.91 29.02 20.83
C VAL A 345 -0.34 29.40 20.05
N TYR A 346 -0.96 28.42 19.39
CA TYR A 346 -2.27 28.54 18.75
C TYR A 346 -3.31 27.91 19.68
N SER A 347 -4.06 28.75 20.39
CA SER A 347 -5.10 28.36 21.36
C SER A 347 -6.51 28.61 20.86
#